data_AF-A0A820IPC5-F1
#
_entry.id   AF-A0A820IPC5-F1
#
_cell.length_a   1.000
_cell.length_b   1.000
_cell.length_c   1.000
_cell.angle_alpha   90.00
_cell.angle_beta   90.00
_cell.angle_gamma   90.00
#
_symmetry.space_group_name_H-M   'P 1'
#
loop_
_entity.id
_entity.type
_entity.pdbx_description
1 polymer ?
#
loop_
_entity_poly.entity_id
_entity_poly.type
_entity_poly.pdbx_seq_one_letter_code
_entity_poly.pdbx_strand_id
1 'polypeptide(L)'
;IQDEQKQQQKRQQAAANRESDSDISMPNGFIFEFQLHSTHGDAYYIGLNGLEFYDENGERIGLIKQNIAAYPHSVNTLNPGTDDDVRTPDKLIDGENDDIDGSHSWIAPILPNVINRVFVIFDRPTSVSMIKIWNYAKTPNRGVREFSLLVDDLLVWTGILDKMNENQSENDMQQVPFNTILFADERILTEHEKQTVLE
;
A
#
# COMPACT_ATOMS: atom_id res chain seq x y z
N ILE A 1 0.37 -47.51 -21.82
CA ILE A 1 1.81 -47.33 -21.47
C ILE A 1 2.35 -45.94 -21.86
N GLN A 2 2.58 -45.61 -23.14
CA GLN A 2 3.15 -44.29 -23.50
C GLN A 2 2.24 -43.10 -23.17
N ASP A 3 0.93 -43.23 -23.38
CA ASP A 3 -0.04 -42.16 -23.05
C ASP A 3 -0.21 -41.96 -21.54
N GLU A 4 -0.13 -43.03 -20.75
CA GLU A 4 -0.21 -42.96 -19.29
C GLU A 4 1.02 -42.28 -18.70
N GLN A 5 2.21 -42.54 -19.23
CA GLN A 5 3.44 -41.85 -18.79
C GLN A 5 3.40 -40.35 -19.10
N LYS A 6 2.84 -39.96 -20.26
CA LYS A 6 2.69 -38.56 -20.66
C LYS A 6 1.64 -37.83 -19.82
N GLN A 7 0.58 -38.54 -19.42
CA GLN A 7 -0.46 -38.01 -18.54
C GLN A 7 0.01 -37.90 -17.09
N GLN A 8 0.87 -38.83 -16.63
CA GLN A 8 1.49 -38.78 -15.32
C GLN A 8 2.53 -37.66 -15.23
N GLN A 9 3.34 -37.43 -16.27
CA GLN A 9 4.22 -36.26 -16.37
C GLN A 9 3.44 -34.94 -16.34
N LYS A 10 2.34 -34.82 -17.09
CA LYS A 10 1.48 -33.62 -17.04
C LYS A 10 0.89 -33.37 -15.65
N ARG A 11 0.50 -34.42 -14.92
CA ARG A 11 -0.01 -34.30 -13.54
C ARG A 11 1.08 -33.90 -12.55
N GLN A 12 2.28 -34.46 -12.68
CA GLN A 12 3.43 -34.11 -11.84
C GLN A 12 3.91 -32.67 -12.12
N GLN A 13 3.89 -32.24 -13.38
CA GLN A 13 4.28 -30.88 -13.77
C GLN A 13 3.20 -29.85 -13.37
N ALA A 14 1.92 -30.22 -13.41
CA ALA A 14 0.83 -29.39 -12.86
C ALA A 14 0.83 -29.34 -11.33
N ALA A 15 1.26 -30.41 -10.64
CA ALA A 15 1.43 -30.42 -9.19
C ALA A 15 2.64 -29.57 -8.77
N ALA A 16 3.78 -29.69 -9.46
CA ALA A 16 4.95 -28.86 -9.22
C ALA A 16 4.71 -27.37 -9.50
N ASN A 17 3.90 -27.03 -10.51
CA ASN A 17 3.49 -25.64 -10.75
C ASN A 17 2.50 -25.12 -9.69
N ARG A 18 1.69 -26.00 -9.08
CA ARG A 18 0.84 -25.63 -7.93
C ARG A 18 1.63 -25.48 -6.63
N GLU A 19 2.72 -26.21 -6.49
CA GLU A 19 3.66 -26.10 -5.36
C GLU A 19 4.63 -24.90 -5.52
N SER A 20 4.76 -24.32 -6.73
CA SER A 20 5.48 -23.05 -6.93
C SER A 20 4.59 -21.81 -6.77
N ASP A 21 3.27 -21.97 -6.79
CA ASP A 21 2.27 -20.96 -6.41
C ASP A 21 1.95 -20.98 -4.91
N SER A 22 2.44 -21.99 -4.18
CA SER A 22 2.23 -22.14 -2.74
C SER A 22 3.40 -21.52 -1.97
N ASP A 23 3.24 -20.25 -1.62
CA ASP A 23 3.47 -19.73 -0.26
C ASP A 23 3.31 -18.21 -0.26
N ILE A 24 2.16 -17.69 -0.71
CA ILE A 24 1.70 -16.40 -0.18
C ILE A 24 1.21 -16.66 1.24
N SER A 25 2.16 -16.88 2.14
CA SER A 25 1.92 -16.84 3.57
C SER A 25 1.71 -15.38 3.93
N MET A 26 0.61 -15.08 4.63
CA MET A 26 0.38 -13.76 5.19
C MET A 26 1.66 -13.29 5.91
N PRO A 27 2.21 -12.11 5.57
CA PRO A 27 3.35 -11.58 6.29
C PRO A 27 3.00 -11.41 7.76
N ASN A 28 3.87 -11.87 8.63
CA ASN A 28 3.79 -11.70 10.07
C ASN A 28 5.05 -11.00 10.56
N GLY A 29 4.89 -9.82 11.15
CA GLY A 29 6.03 -9.04 11.63
C GLY A 29 5.62 -7.86 12.49
N PHE A 30 6.61 -7.07 12.89
CA PHE A 30 6.40 -5.87 13.72
C PHE A 30 6.36 -4.60 12.89
N ILE A 31 7.19 -4.50 11.86
CA ILE A 31 7.38 -3.28 11.09
C ILE A 31 7.06 -3.55 9.62
N PHE A 32 6.07 -2.85 9.10
CA PHE A 32 5.71 -2.82 7.70
C PHE A 32 6.23 -1.51 7.11
N GLU A 33 7.26 -1.59 6.26
CA GLU A 33 7.92 -0.44 5.64
C GLU A 33 7.54 -0.34 4.15
N PHE A 34 6.87 0.73 3.78
CA PHE A 34 6.72 1.13 2.38
C PHE A 34 7.92 1.98 1.98
N GLN A 35 8.69 1.51 1.00
CA GLN A 35 9.70 2.29 0.31
C GLN A 35 9.11 2.84 -0.98
N LEU A 36 9.02 4.16 -1.08
CA LEU A 36 8.38 4.86 -2.19
C LEU A 36 9.46 5.34 -3.15
N HIS A 37 9.51 4.76 -4.35
CA HIS A 37 10.63 4.92 -5.28
C HIS A 37 10.43 6.03 -6.30
N SER A 38 9.19 6.25 -6.74
CA SER A 38 8.86 7.25 -7.76
C SER A 38 7.46 7.81 -7.61
N THR A 39 7.22 8.95 -8.26
CA THR A 39 5.90 9.59 -8.39
C THR A 39 5.36 9.46 -9.81
N HIS A 40 4.13 9.91 -10.02
CA HIS A 40 3.55 10.03 -11.36
C HIS A 40 4.06 11.22 -12.18
N GLY A 41 4.96 12.07 -11.65
CA GLY A 41 5.58 13.14 -12.42
C GLY A 41 6.06 14.36 -11.63
N ASP A 42 5.80 14.46 -10.33
CA ASP A 42 6.33 15.54 -9.48
C ASP A 42 7.74 15.19 -8.97
N ALA A 43 8.69 16.11 -9.16
CA ALA A 43 10.10 15.91 -8.80
C ALA A 43 10.42 16.30 -7.34
N TYR A 44 9.50 16.95 -6.64
CA TYR A 44 9.75 17.58 -5.34
C TYR A 44 8.94 16.97 -4.21
N TYR A 45 7.77 16.43 -4.51
CA TYR A 45 6.85 15.95 -3.49
C TYR A 45 6.25 14.61 -3.84
N ILE A 46 6.08 13.78 -2.82
CA ILE A 46 5.40 12.50 -2.88
C ILE A 46 4.36 12.43 -1.77
N GLY A 47 3.19 11.87 -2.06
CA GLY A 47 2.10 11.79 -1.10
C GLY A 47 1.22 10.57 -1.29
N LEU A 48 0.40 10.33 -0.27
CA LEU A 48 -0.64 9.31 -0.22
C LEU A 48 -1.83 9.87 0.54
N ASN A 49 -3.03 9.38 0.23
CA ASN A 49 -4.24 9.74 0.96
C ASN A 49 -4.36 8.88 2.23
N GLY A 50 -4.24 7.57 2.10
CA GLY A 50 -4.58 6.67 3.21
C GLY A 50 -4.06 5.25 3.05
N LEU A 51 -4.04 4.54 4.18
CA LEU A 51 -3.61 3.16 4.35
C LEU A 51 -4.59 2.43 5.29
N GLU A 52 -4.96 1.22 4.91
CA GLU A 52 -5.69 0.32 5.81
C GLU A 52 -5.06 -1.07 5.81
N PHE A 53 -5.06 -1.69 6.99
CA PHE A 53 -4.48 -3.00 7.25
C PHE A 53 -5.57 -3.93 7.78
N TYR A 54 -5.52 -5.19 7.36
CA TYR A 54 -6.51 -6.20 7.73
C TYR A 54 -5.82 -7.45 8.28
N ASP A 55 -6.39 -8.03 9.34
CA ASP A 55 -5.84 -9.19 10.05
C ASP A 55 -6.10 -10.52 9.31
N GLU A 56 -5.65 -11.63 9.88
CA GLU A 56 -5.86 -12.97 9.32
C GLU A 56 -7.33 -13.38 9.12
N ASN A 57 -8.27 -12.69 9.78
CA ASN A 57 -9.70 -12.94 9.67
C ASN A 57 -10.38 -12.02 8.64
N GLY A 58 -9.63 -11.11 8.03
CA GLY A 58 -10.15 -10.08 7.12
C GLY A 58 -10.79 -8.92 7.87
N GLU A 59 -10.54 -8.76 9.17
CA GLU A 59 -11.04 -7.63 9.95
C GLU A 59 -10.04 -6.47 9.95
N ARG A 60 -10.54 -5.24 9.84
CA ARG A 60 -9.69 -4.03 9.80
C ARG A 60 -8.97 -3.88 11.14
N ILE A 61 -7.64 -3.77 11.08
CA ILE A 61 -6.80 -3.53 12.24
C ILE A 61 -6.92 -2.06 12.67
N GLY A 62 -7.28 -1.83 13.94
CA GLY A 62 -7.38 -0.49 14.51
C GLY A 62 -6.00 0.10 14.78
N LEU A 63 -5.51 0.95 13.87
CA LEU A 63 -4.26 1.69 14.02
C LEU A 63 -4.48 3.02 14.75
N ILE A 64 -3.53 3.41 15.58
CA ILE A 64 -3.48 4.71 16.25
C ILE A 64 -2.25 5.49 15.80
N LYS A 65 -2.19 6.80 16.08
CA LYS A 65 -1.10 7.70 15.67
C LYS A 65 0.31 7.18 15.99
N GLN A 66 0.48 6.41 17.06
CA GLN A 66 1.77 5.84 17.46
C GLN A 66 2.22 4.68 16.56
N ASN A 67 1.32 4.08 15.77
CA ASN A 67 1.63 3.01 14.84
C ASN A 67 2.20 3.51 13.51
N ILE A 68 2.17 4.81 13.20
CA ILE A 68 2.59 5.33 11.90
C ILE A 68 3.75 6.31 12.04
N ALA A 69 4.73 6.18 11.17
CA ALA A 69 5.83 7.12 11.02
C ALA A 69 6.21 7.26 9.55
N ALA A 70 6.94 8.33 9.21
CA ALA A 70 7.48 8.50 7.88
C ALA A 70 8.85 9.18 7.91
N TYR A 71 9.64 8.95 6.85
CA TYR A 71 10.90 9.63 6.63
C TYR A 71 11.07 9.99 5.14
N PRO A 72 11.26 11.28 4.80
CA PRO A 72 11.06 12.46 5.65
C PRO A 72 9.66 12.50 6.27
N HIS A 73 9.53 13.12 7.45
CA HIS A 73 8.28 13.07 8.23
C HIS A 73 7.10 13.66 7.46
N SER A 74 7.24 14.89 6.99
CA SER A 74 6.31 15.57 6.10
C SER A 74 6.99 16.78 5.46
N VAL A 75 6.27 17.56 4.68
CA VAL A 75 6.72 18.87 4.17
C VAL A 75 7.21 19.83 5.25
N ASN A 76 6.75 19.70 6.50
CA ASN A 76 7.21 20.50 7.64
C ASN A 76 8.72 20.35 7.91
N THR A 77 9.33 19.25 7.44
CA THR A 77 10.80 19.05 7.54
C THR A 77 11.60 20.14 6.83
N LEU A 78 11.02 20.80 5.83
CA LEU A 78 11.69 21.86 5.06
C LEU A 78 11.85 23.17 5.85
N ASN A 79 10.94 23.45 6.79
CA ASN A 79 10.93 24.65 7.60
C ASN A 79 10.77 24.30 9.08
N PRO A 80 11.84 23.83 9.75
CA PRO A 80 11.75 23.44 11.16
C PRO A 80 11.29 24.62 12.03
N GLY A 81 10.21 24.43 12.78
CA GLY A 81 9.69 25.41 13.73
C GLY A 81 8.48 26.22 13.27
N THR A 82 7.97 26.02 12.05
CA THR A 82 6.68 26.58 11.63
C THR A 82 5.55 25.57 11.56
N ASP A 83 5.82 24.25 11.55
CA ASP A 83 4.90 23.10 11.61
C ASP A 83 3.40 23.39 11.38
N ASP A 84 3.09 24.08 10.30
CA ASP A 84 1.77 24.64 9.99
C ASP A 84 1.01 23.78 9.00
N ASP A 85 1.71 22.91 8.28
CA ASP A 85 1.08 21.98 7.36
C ASP A 85 0.51 20.76 8.09
N VAL A 86 -0.77 20.51 7.89
CA VAL A 86 -1.54 19.44 8.52
C VAL A 86 -1.29 18.06 7.91
N ARG A 87 -0.55 17.98 6.79
CA ARG A 87 -0.35 16.75 6.00
C ARG A 87 0.74 15.87 6.57
N THR A 88 0.49 15.35 7.76
CA THR A 88 1.41 14.54 8.56
C THR A 88 1.09 13.04 8.49
N PRO A 89 2.02 12.14 8.84
CA PRO A 89 1.85 10.70 8.66
C PRO A 89 0.60 10.12 9.34
N ASP A 90 0.15 10.71 10.45
CA ASP A 90 -1.08 10.28 11.13
C ASP A 90 -2.34 10.38 10.26
N LYS A 91 -2.34 11.20 9.22
CA LYS A 91 -3.42 11.29 8.24
C LYS A 91 -3.58 10.02 7.40
N LEU A 92 -2.52 9.23 7.25
CA LEU A 92 -2.61 7.98 6.49
C LEU A 92 -3.52 6.94 7.15
N ILE A 93 -3.82 7.06 8.44
CA ILE A 93 -4.57 6.05 9.20
C ILE A 93 -5.74 6.64 9.99
N ASP A 94 -6.15 7.87 9.69
CA ASP A 94 -7.24 8.53 10.41
C ASP A 94 -8.64 8.12 9.90
N GLY A 95 -8.70 7.38 8.80
CA GLY A 95 -9.91 6.81 8.22
C GLY A 95 -10.62 7.72 7.20
N GLU A 96 -10.10 8.92 6.95
CA GLU A 96 -10.69 9.89 6.02
C GLU A 96 -10.00 9.82 4.64
N ASN A 97 -10.14 8.66 3.97
CA ASN A 97 -9.35 8.34 2.78
C ASN A 97 -9.83 9.03 1.49
N ASP A 98 -11.09 9.45 1.44
CA ASP A 98 -11.74 10.06 0.26
C ASP A 98 -11.45 11.56 0.10
N ASP A 99 -10.50 12.11 0.88
CA ASP A 99 -10.18 13.53 0.87
C ASP A 99 -9.46 14.00 -0.41
N ILE A 100 -10.16 14.81 -1.20
CA ILE A 100 -9.61 15.42 -2.41
C ILE A 100 -8.88 16.74 -2.15
N ASP A 101 -9.14 17.40 -1.01
CA ASP A 101 -8.54 18.69 -0.66
C ASP A 101 -7.16 18.51 -0.01
N GLY A 102 -6.82 17.28 0.36
CA GLY A 102 -5.56 16.84 0.92
C GLY A 102 -5.30 17.30 2.36
N SER A 103 -6.32 17.69 3.12
CA SER A 103 -6.22 17.97 4.56
C SER A 103 -6.10 16.70 5.44
N HIS A 104 -6.59 15.57 4.92
CA HIS A 104 -6.52 14.21 5.45
C HIS A 104 -5.65 13.35 4.54
N SER A 105 -4.48 13.87 4.18
CA SER A 105 -3.49 13.16 3.37
C SER A 105 -2.10 13.44 3.91
N TRP A 106 -1.12 12.63 3.52
CA TRP A 106 0.27 12.85 3.84
C TRP A 106 1.06 13.31 2.61
N ILE A 107 2.00 14.23 2.81
CA ILE A 107 2.96 14.63 1.79
C ILE A 107 4.34 14.86 2.41
N ALA A 108 5.37 14.43 1.69
CA ALA A 108 6.76 14.61 2.07
C ALA A 108 7.59 15.14 0.90
N PRO A 109 8.69 15.85 1.19
CA PRO A 109 9.64 16.24 0.16
C PRO A 109 10.41 15.01 -0.35
N ILE A 110 10.75 15.03 -1.62
CA ILE A 110 11.73 14.13 -2.22
C ILE A 110 13.10 14.80 -2.07
N LEU A 111 13.96 14.21 -1.25
CA LEU A 111 15.29 14.76 -0.95
C LEU A 111 16.37 13.98 -1.72
N PRO A 112 17.47 14.63 -2.14
CA PRO A 112 18.56 13.94 -2.82
C PRO A 112 19.12 12.78 -1.98
N ASN A 113 19.25 11.60 -2.60
CA ASN A 113 19.78 10.37 -1.98
C ASN A 113 18.97 9.85 -0.79
N VAL A 114 17.72 10.29 -0.63
CA VAL A 114 16.81 9.80 0.40
C VAL A 114 15.65 9.10 -0.27
N ILE A 115 15.37 7.86 0.15
CA ILE A 115 14.16 7.14 -0.23
C ILE A 115 13.07 7.55 0.76
N ASN A 116 11.92 7.97 0.25
CA ASN A 116 10.75 8.26 1.07
C ASN A 116 10.18 6.96 1.63
N ARG A 117 9.98 6.92 2.95
CA ARG A 117 9.55 5.73 3.68
C ARG A 117 8.33 6.03 4.54
N VAL A 118 7.41 5.08 4.59
CA VAL A 118 6.29 5.07 5.55
C VAL A 118 6.36 3.77 6.33
N PHE A 119 6.23 3.84 7.65
CA PHE A 119 6.33 2.71 8.56
C PHE A 119 5.01 2.53 9.30
N VAL A 120 4.45 1.32 9.26
CA VAL A 120 3.38 0.88 10.15
C VAL A 120 3.98 -0.10 11.17
N ILE A 121 3.88 0.24 12.45
CA ILE A 121 4.60 -0.41 13.55
C ILE A 121 3.61 -0.98 14.55
N PHE A 122 3.72 -2.28 14.82
CA PHE A 122 2.90 -3.00 15.79
C PHE A 122 3.68 -3.28 17.08
N ASP A 123 2.96 -3.40 18.20
CA ASP A 123 3.51 -3.76 19.51
C ASP A 123 3.78 -5.26 19.67
N ARG A 124 3.15 -6.08 18.82
CA ARG A 124 3.30 -7.53 18.73
C ARG A 124 3.42 -7.97 17.26
N PRO A 125 4.01 -9.15 16.98
CA PRO A 125 4.00 -9.69 15.63
C PRO A 125 2.55 -9.81 15.14
N THR A 126 2.26 -9.19 14.01
CA THR A 126 0.91 -9.07 13.48
C THR A 126 0.87 -9.65 12.08
N SER A 127 -0.03 -10.61 11.86
CA SER A 127 -0.30 -11.17 10.54
C SER A 127 -1.20 -10.22 9.77
N VAL A 128 -0.85 -9.94 8.52
CA VAL A 128 -1.62 -9.05 7.66
C VAL A 128 -2.11 -9.82 6.44
N SER A 129 -3.42 -9.90 6.26
CA SER A 129 -4.03 -10.59 5.11
C SER A 129 -4.15 -9.67 3.90
N MET A 130 -4.38 -8.38 4.13
CA MET A 130 -4.67 -7.43 3.07
C MET A 130 -4.26 -6.01 3.50
N ILE A 131 -3.79 -5.23 2.54
CA ILE A 131 -3.49 -3.81 2.70
C ILE A 131 -4.22 -3.04 1.60
N LYS A 132 -4.92 -1.97 1.98
CA LYS A 132 -5.49 -1.00 1.03
C LYS A 132 -4.69 0.29 1.03
N ILE A 133 -4.50 0.86 -0.15
CA ILE A 133 -3.69 2.05 -0.37
C ILE A 133 -4.46 3.05 -1.24
N TRP A 134 -4.73 4.24 -0.70
CA TRP A 134 -5.30 5.36 -1.43
C TRP A 134 -4.18 6.28 -1.89
N ASN A 135 -4.06 6.47 -3.21
CA ASN A 135 -3.03 7.33 -3.79
C ASN A 135 -3.40 8.83 -3.65
N TYR A 136 -2.43 9.73 -3.82
CA TYR A 136 -2.63 11.15 -3.56
C TYR A 136 -3.61 11.82 -4.52
N ALA A 137 -4.77 12.24 -4.00
CA ALA A 137 -5.86 12.79 -4.82
C ALA A 137 -5.67 14.28 -5.17
N LYS A 138 -5.24 15.11 -4.21
CA LYS A 138 -5.18 16.58 -4.36
C LYS A 138 -4.35 17.06 -5.55
N THR A 139 -3.24 16.38 -5.84
CA THR A 139 -2.37 16.72 -6.98
C THR A 139 -1.82 15.43 -7.54
N PRO A 140 -2.53 14.76 -8.47
CA PRO A 140 -2.24 13.40 -8.87
C PRO A 140 -0.80 13.10 -9.32
N ASN A 141 -0.08 14.09 -9.87
CA ASN A 141 1.35 13.95 -10.23
C ASN A 141 2.27 13.69 -9.02
N ARG A 142 1.84 14.03 -7.81
CA ARG A 142 2.55 13.78 -6.54
C ARG A 142 2.22 12.42 -5.95
N GLY A 143 1.27 11.68 -6.52
CA GLY A 143 0.95 10.33 -6.10
C GLY A 143 2.16 9.41 -6.28
N VAL A 144 2.27 8.42 -5.39
CA VAL A 144 3.24 7.33 -5.49
C VAL A 144 2.97 6.54 -6.77
N ARG A 145 4.02 6.20 -7.51
CA ARG A 145 3.94 5.32 -8.67
C ARG A 145 4.55 3.95 -8.35
N GLU A 146 5.85 3.86 -8.15
CA GLU A 146 6.52 2.59 -7.82
C GLU A 146 6.85 2.52 -6.32
N PHE A 147 6.59 1.37 -5.70
CA PHE A 147 6.92 1.15 -4.30
C PHE A 147 7.30 -0.30 -4.00
N SER A 148 7.94 -0.51 -2.85
CA SER A 148 8.17 -1.81 -2.26
C SER A 148 7.60 -1.85 -0.84
N LEU A 149 7.14 -3.01 -0.41
CA LEU A 149 6.73 -3.26 0.96
C LEU A 149 7.67 -4.30 1.57
N LEU A 150 8.25 -3.94 2.71
CA LEU A 150 9.09 -4.81 3.51
C LEU A 150 8.41 -5.10 4.84
N VAL A 151 8.63 -6.29 5.37
CA VAL A 151 8.17 -6.70 6.70
C VAL A 151 9.37 -7.20 7.48
N ASP A 152 9.71 -6.52 8.57
CA ASP A 152 10.93 -6.74 9.36
C ASP A 152 12.18 -6.90 8.47
N ASP A 153 12.39 -5.92 7.57
CA ASP A 153 13.47 -5.83 6.57
C ASP A 153 13.44 -6.87 5.43
N LEU A 154 12.45 -7.77 5.40
CA LEU A 154 12.27 -8.71 4.29
C LEU A 154 11.31 -8.14 3.25
N LEU A 155 11.76 -8.08 1.98
CA LEU A 155 10.90 -7.69 0.87
C LEU A 155 9.78 -8.71 0.68
N VAL A 156 8.53 -8.27 0.80
CA VAL A 156 7.34 -9.11 0.60
C VAL A 156 6.52 -8.72 -0.63
N TRP A 157 6.65 -7.48 -1.10
CA TRP A 157 5.91 -7.01 -2.28
C TRP A 157 6.64 -5.88 -3.02
N THR A 158 6.44 -5.82 -4.34
CA THR A 158 6.79 -4.66 -5.18
C THR A 158 5.59 -4.35 -6.06
N GLY A 159 5.19 -3.08 -6.15
CA GLY A 159 3.97 -2.70 -6.86
C GLY A 159 4.07 -1.36 -7.58
N ILE A 160 3.12 -1.16 -8.49
CA ILE A 160 2.86 0.11 -9.15
C ILE A 160 1.44 0.54 -8.78
N LEU A 161 1.27 1.77 -8.29
CA LEU A 161 -0.05 2.38 -8.09
C LEU A 161 -0.43 3.19 -9.32
N ASP A 162 -1.71 3.21 -9.65
CA ASP A 162 -2.24 4.04 -10.71
C ASP A 162 -2.37 5.51 -10.28
N LYS A 163 -2.24 6.39 -11.28
CA LYS A 163 -2.42 7.83 -11.10
C LYS A 163 -3.90 8.12 -10.89
N MET A 164 -4.22 8.98 -9.93
CA MET A 164 -5.57 9.52 -9.77
C MET A 164 -6.03 10.26 -11.04
N ASN A 165 -7.22 9.89 -11.53
CA ASN A 165 -7.79 10.49 -12.75
C ASN A 165 -8.39 11.87 -12.45
N GLU A 166 -7.86 12.92 -13.09
CA GLU A 166 -8.29 14.30 -12.87
C GLU A 166 -9.76 14.55 -13.29
N ASN A 167 -10.29 13.80 -14.27
CA ASN A 167 -11.66 13.96 -14.76
C ASN A 167 -12.73 13.31 -13.88
N GLN A 168 -12.33 12.64 -12.80
CA GLN A 168 -13.27 12.04 -11.88
C GLN A 168 -13.90 13.10 -10.96
N SER A 169 -13.25 14.23 -10.67
CA SER A 169 -13.68 15.23 -9.68
C SER A 169 -14.99 16.01 -9.93
N GLU A 170 -15.75 15.74 -11.00
CA GLU A 170 -16.95 16.53 -11.36
C GLU A 170 -18.29 15.95 -10.88
N ASN A 171 -18.33 14.82 -10.17
CA ASN A 171 -19.56 14.28 -9.59
C ASN A 171 -19.51 14.28 -8.05
N ASP A 172 -20.58 14.80 -7.42
CA ASP A 172 -20.74 15.09 -5.98
C ASP A 172 -20.60 13.88 -4.99
N MET A 173 -20.11 12.71 -5.42
CA MET A 173 -19.83 11.55 -4.56
C MET A 173 -18.53 10.77 -4.89
N GLN A 174 -17.55 11.38 -5.55
CA GLN A 174 -16.16 11.48 -5.03
C GLN A 174 -15.41 10.35 -4.31
N GLN A 175 -15.73 9.06 -4.37
CA GLN A 175 -14.86 8.04 -3.75
C GLN A 175 -13.48 8.02 -4.42
N VAL A 176 -12.42 8.18 -3.62
CA VAL A 176 -11.04 8.06 -4.09
C VAL A 176 -10.76 6.55 -4.23
N PRO A 177 -10.38 6.06 -5.42
CA PRO A 177 -10.06 4.66 -5.60
C PRO A 177 -8.85 4.26 -4.75
N PHE A 178 -8.89 3.04 -4.23
CA PHE A 178 -7.77 2.41 -3.57
C PHE A 178 -7.25 1.23 -4.39
N ASN A 179 -6.02 0.85 -4.09
CA ASN A 179 -5.38 -0.36 -4.58
C ASN A 179 -5.24 -1.34 -3.43
N THR A 180 -5.31 -2.63 -3.71
CA THR A 180 -5.31 -3.72 -2.72
C THR A 180 -4.09 -4.61 -2.94
N ILE A 181 -3.29 -4.81 -1.89
CA ILE A 181 -2.33 -5.91 -1.82
C ILE A 181 -3.00 -7.03 -1.04
N LEU A 182 -3.11 -8.21 -1.64
CA LEU A 182 -3.71 -9.39 -1.01
C LEU A 182 -2.62 -10.44 -0.73
N PHE A 183 -2.51 -10.85 0.53
CA PHE A 183 -1.60 -11.90 1.00
C PHE A 183 -2.32 -13.18 1.43
N ALA A 184 -3.64 -13.23 1.30
CA ALA A 184 -4.46 -14.35 1.70
C ALA A 184 -5.30 -14.88 0.52
N ASP A 185 -6.09 -15.91 0.77
CA ASP A 185 -6.99 -16.48 -0.23
C ASP A 185 -8.06 -15.47 -0.66
N GLU A 186 -8.28 -15.31 -1.97
CA GLU A 186 -9.26 -14.38 -2.55
C GLU A 186 -10.69 -14.50 -1.97
N ARG A 187 -11.02 -15.63 -1.32
CA ARG A 187 -12.29 -15.80 -0.59
C ARG A 187 -12.52 -14.76 0.50
N ILE A 188 -11.48 -14.10 1.02
CA ILE A 188 -11.65 -13.02 2.00
C ILE A 188 -12.02 -11.68 1.37
N LEU A 189 -11.89 -11.54 0.05
CA LEU A 189 -12.18 -10.28 -0.65
C LEU A 189 -13.68 -10.09 -0.90
N THR A 190 -14.12 -8.86 -0.68
CA THR A 190 -15.37 -8.32 -1.24
C THR A 190 -15.26 -8.14 -2.76
N GLU A 191 -16.40 -8.08 -3.46
CA GLU A 191 -16.42 -7.88 -4.92
C GLU A 191 -15.74 -6.58 -5.36
N HIS A 192 -15.78 -5.54 -4.52
CA HIS A 192 -15.09 -4.28 -4.80
C HIS A 192 -13.58 -4.42 -4.68
N GLU A 193 -13.07 -5.13 -3.67
CA GLU A 193 -11.63 -5.36 -3.47
C GLU A 193 -11.04 -6.22 -4.59
N LYS A 194 -11.78 -7.19 -5.13
CA LYS A 194 -11.33 -8.00 -6.28
C LYS A 194 -10.97 -7.16 -7.50
N GLN A 195 -11.60 -6.01 -7.69
CA GLN A 195 -11.35 -5.12 -8.82
C GLN A 195 -10.15 -4.18 -8.59
N THR A 196 -9.62 -4.14 -7.37
CA THR A 196 -8.54 -3.25 -6.98
C THR A 196 -7.26 -3.98 -6.60
N VAL A 197 -7.23 -5.32 -6.70
CA VAL A 197 -6.04 -6.13 -6.43
C VAL A 197 -4.94 -5.77 -7.42
N LEU A 198 -3.74 -5.51 -6.89
CA LEU A 198 -2.53 -5.34 -7.69
C LEU A 198 -2.01 -6.72 -8.12
N GLU A 199 -1.78 -6.89 -9.43
CA GLU A 199 -1.19 -8.09 -10.04
C GLU A 199 0.35 -8.11 -9.95
#